data_AF-A0A1I6JL36-F1
#
_entry.id   AF-A0A1I6JL36-F1
#
_cell.length_a   1.000
_cell.length_b   1.000
_cell.length_c   1.000
_cell.angle_alpha   90.00
_cell.angle_beta   90.00
_cell.angle_gamma   90.00
#
_symmetry.space_group_name_H-M   'P 1'
#
loop_
_entity.id
_entity.type
_entity.pdbx_description
1 polymer ?
#
loop_
_entity_poly.entity_id
_entity_poly.type
_entity_poly.pdbx_seq_one_letter_code
_entity_poly.pdbx_strand_id
1 'polypeptide(L)'
;MVYYVFVYCEFILLIPTMDKLARSKYKCLGFVISPLEIIIMRLFPLMTGYEVNKYIGLIMHVSCLGWFTYYYLGYMLGNGLLEIKLPTSRILILLVGAIGLQIAEGLWYFSMGEQNCGTQLKLSAILTGSKFVLLGYRYLETEKTPAPKILHLLGDYSFGIFFSHLAVMSVLRRLPYYRQIAVFPVNSVVAIYVSLLCVIVGKKILGKYAKYLAL
;
A
#
# COMPACT_ATOMS: atom_id res chain seq x y z
N MET A 1 -9.11 -9.71 -1.49
CA MET A 1 -8.31 -10.57 -0.60
C MET A 1 -7.26 -11.37 -1.38
N VAL A 2 -7.65 -12.08 -2.46
CA VAL A 2 -6.72 -12.70 -3.43
C VAL A 2 -5.90 -11.66 -4.21
N TYR A 3 -6.43 -10.44 -4.36
CA TYR A 3 -5.81 -9.36 -5.13
C TYR A 3 -4.34 -9.10 -4.77
N TYR A 4 -3.96 -8.93 -3.50
CA TYR A 4 -2.55 -8.63 -3.15
C TYR A 4 -1.60 -9.82 -3.35
N VAL A 5 -2.08 -11.05 -3.17
CA VAL A 5 -1.28 -12.26 -3.51
C VAL A 5 -1.08 -12.33 -5.01
N PHE A 6 -2.11 -12.00 -5.77
CA PHE A 6 -2.05 -11.93 -7.24
C PHE A 6 -1.09 -10.84 -7.72
N VAL A 7 -1.14 -9.62 -7.15
CA VAL A 7 -0.18 -8.52 -7.38
C VAL A 7 1.26 -9.02 -7.19
N TYR A 8 1.51 -9.73 -6.09
CA TYR A 8 2.85 -10.22 -5.77
C TYR A 8 3.32 -11.28 -6.77
N CYS A 9 2.45 -12.22 -7.15
CA CYS A 9 2.76 -13.22 -8.18
C CYS A 9 3.06 -12.57 -9.54
N GLU A 10 2.24 -11.61 -9.98
CA GLU A 10 2.47 -10.87 -11.23
C GLU A 10 3.83 -10.17 -11.23
N PHE A 11 4.16 -9.49 -10.14
CA PHE A 11 5.43 -8.77 -10.02
C PHE A 11 6.65 -9.68 -9.92
N ILE A 12 6.53 -10.87 -9.32
CA ILE A 12 7.58 -11.88 -9.36
C ILE A 12 7.84 -12.32 -10.80
N LEU A 13 6.78 -12.61 -11.57
CA LEU A 13 6.91 -13.04 -12.96
C LEU A 13 7.54 -11.94 -13.83
N LEU A 14 7.33 -10.67 -13.48
CA LEU A 14 7.92 -9.51 -14.15
C LEU A 14 9.36 -9.18 -13.69
N ILE A 15 9.93 -9.86 -12.69
CA ILE A 15 11.31 -9.57 -12.23
C ILE A 15 12.34 -9.58 -13.38
N PRO A 16 12.37 -10.55 -14.31
CA PRO A 16 13.38 -10.58 -15.36
C PRO A 16 13.32 -9.36 -16.30
N THR A 17 12.12 -8.84 -16.56
CA THR A 17 11.94 -7.65 -17.40
C THR A 17 12.24 -6.38 -16.62
N MET A 18 11.87 -6.35 -15.33
CA MET A 18 12.21 -5.27 -14.42
C MET A 18 13.72 -5.10 -14.20
N ASP A 19 14.47 -6.20 -14.05
CA ASP A 19 15.93 -6.16 -13.90
C ASP A 19 16.60 -5.56 -15.15
N LYS A 20 16.17 -6.00 -16.34
CA LYS A 20 16.61 -5.41 -17.61
C LYS A 20 16.30 -3.91 -17.68
N LEU A 21 15.09 -3.50 -17.28
CA LEU A 21 14.70 -2.10 -17.29
C LEU A 21 15.51 -1.27 -16.29
N ALA A 22 15.71 -1.76 -15.06
CA ALA A 22 16.41 -1.06 -13.99
C ALA A 22 17.89 -0.82 -14.31
N ARG A 23 18.53 -1.72 -15.05
CA ARG A 23 19.92 -1.59 -15.50
C ARG A 23 20.08 -0.82 -16.82
N SER A 24 18.98 -0.56 -17.51
CA SER A 24 19.01 0.17 -18.78
C SER A 24 19.17 1.69 -18.60
N LYS A 25 19.51 2.38 -19.70
CA LYS A 25 19.47 3.86 -19.78
C LYS A 25 18.07 4.43 -19.47
N TYR A 26 17.03 3.63 -19.65
CA TYR A 26 15.63 4.03 -19.48
C TYR A 26 15.02 3.63 -18.14
N LYS A 27 15.84 3.44 -17.10
CA LYS A 27 15.39 3.07 -15.75
C LYS A 27 14.26 3.95 -15.19
N CYS A 28 14.15 5.21 -15.63
CA CYS A 28 13.09 6.13 -15.20
C CYS A 28 11.70 5.75 -15.73
N LEU A 29 11.60 5.00 -16.84
CA LEU A 29 10.31 4.57 -17.41
C LEU A 29 9.50 3.72 -16.43
N GLY A 30 10.17 2.92 -15.60
CA GLY A 30 9.50 2.10 -14.59
C GLY A 30 8.66 2.91 -13.60
N PHE A 31 9.06 4.14 -13.28
CA PHE A 31 8.32 5.03 -12.38
C PHE A 31 7.11 5.70 -13.04
N VAL A 32 6.99 5.64 -14.37
CA VAL A 32 5.90 6.28 -15.13
C VAL A 32 4.72 5.31 -15.32
N ILE A 33 4.96 3.99 -15.20
CA ILE A 33 3.95 2.96 -15.47
C ILE A 33 2.70 3.13 -14.60
N SER A 34 2.85 3.24 -13.27
CA SER A 34 1.68 3.39 -12.39
C SER A 34 1.01 4.76 -12.50
N PRO A 35 1.72 5.90 -12.58
CA PRO A 35 1.09 7.19 -12.83
C PRO A 35 0.28 7.23 -14.13
N LEU A 36 0.80 6.64 -15.21
CA LEU A 36 0.12 6.60 -16.50
C LEU A 36 -1.15 5.75 -16.44
N GLU A 37 -1.11 4.62 -15.73
CA GLU A 37 -2.28 3.79 -15.49
C GLU A 37 -3.36 4.54 -14.69
N ILE A 38 -3.01 5.25 -13.61
CA ILE A 38 -3.96 6.07 -12.85
C ILE A 38 -4.58 7.20 -13.70
N ILE A 39 -3.78 7.85 -14.56
CA ILE A 39 -4.28 8.91 -15.43
C ILE A 39 -5.32 8.37 -16.40
N ILE A 40 -5.01 7.28 -17.11
CA ILE A 40 -5.88 6.72 -18.14
C ILE A 40 -7.13 6.08 -17.53
N MET A 41 -6.99 5.37 -16.42
CA MET A 41 -8.08 4.56 -15.87
C MET A 41 -8.96 5.32 -14.90
N ARG A 42 -8.45 6.42 -14.33
CA ARG A 42 -9.17 7.14 -13.30
C ARG A 42 -9.35 8.61 -13.57
N LEU A 43 -8.27 9.37 -13.80
CA LEU A 43 -8.44 10.80 -14.07
C LEU A 43 -9.22 11.02 -15.35
N PHE A 44 -8.93 10.28 -16.42
CA PHE A 44 -9.59 10.48 -17.70
C PHE A 44 -11.11 10.18 -17.64
N PRO A 45 -11.57 9.02 -17.11
CA PRO A 45 -13.01 8.77 -16.94
C PRO A 45 -13.68 9.75 -15.97
N LEU A 46 -13.00 10.12 -14.88
CA LEU A 46 -13.52 11.08 -13.90
C LEU A 46 -13.74 12.47 -14.50
N MET A 47 -12.83 12.91 -15.39
CA MET A 47 -12.91 14.22 -16.05
C MET A 47 -13.88 14.26 -17.23
N THR A 48 -14.00 13.16 -17.97
CA THR A 48 -14.77 13.12 -19.24
C THR A 48 -16.13 12.46 -19.10
N GLY A 49 -16.40 11.76 -18.00
CA GLY A 49 -17.58 10.91 -17.82
C GLY A 49 -17.61 9.70 -18.75
N TYR A 50 -16.52 9.44 -19.48
CA TYR A 50 -16.46 8.37 -20.47
C TYR A 50 -16.13 7.04 -19.79
N GLU A 51 -17.04 6.08 -19.87
CA GLU A 51 -16.79 4.73 -19.37
C GLU A 51 -15.83 4.01 -20.32
N VAL A 52 -14.70 3.58 -19.78
CA VAL A 52 -13.73 2.77 -20.53
C VAL A 52 -14.41 1.45 -20.94
N ASN A 53 -14.16 1.00 -22.17
CA ASN A 53 -14.73 -0.24 -22.70
C ASN A 53 -14.60 -1.40 -21.69
N LYS A 54 -15.70 -2.11 -21.43
CA LYS A 54 -15.82 -3.19 -20.44
C LYS A 54 -14.69 -4.22 -20.49
N TYR A 55 -14.18 -4.53 -21.69
CA TYR A 55 -13.06 -5.46 -21.86
C TYR A 55 -11.72 -4.89 -21.38
N ILE A 56 -11.48 -3.61 -21.63
CA ILE A 56 -10.29 -2.90 -21.13
C ILE A 56 -10.41 -2.76 -19.60
N GLY A 57 -11.60 -2.43 -19.09
CA GLY A 57 -11.87 -2.40 -17.65
C GLY A 57 -11.58 -3.74 -16.97
N LEU A 58 -11.92 -4.87 -17.60
CA LEU A 58 -11.68 -6.21 -17.05
C LEU A 58 -10.19 -6.58 -17.02
N ILE A 59 -9.46 -6.34 -18.11
CA ILE A 59 -8.00 -6.58 -18.16
C ILE A 59 -7.29 -5.73 -17.10
N MET A 60 -7.73 -4.50 -16.91
CA MET A 60 -7.09 -3.55 -16.01
C MET A 60 -7.48 -3.75 -14.54
N HIS A 61 -8.68 -4.27 -14.25
CA HIS A 61 -9.04 -4.74 -12.91
C HIS A 61 -8.16 -5.91 -12.43
N VAL A 62 -7.67 -6.71 -13.38
CA VAL A 62 -6.71 -7.78 -13.12
C VAL A 62 -5.28 -7.21 -13.07
N SER A 63 -4.98 -6.22 -13.90
CA SER A 63 -3.67 -5.60 -13.99
C SER A 63 -3.28 -4.86 -12.71
N CYS A 64 -2.25 -5.33 -12.02
CA CYS A 64 -1.81 -4.74 -10.76
C CYS A 64 -0.84 -3.55 -10.94
N LEU A 65 -0.82 -2.92 -12.11
CA LEU A 65 0.17 -1.92 -12.52
C LEU A 65 0.16 -0.65 -11.66
N GLY A 66 -0.95 -0.32 -11.01
CA GLY A 66 -1.03 0.80 -10.06
C GLY A 66 -0.06 0.70 -8.88
N TRP A 67 0.42 -0.52 -8.57
CA TRP A 67 1.37 -0.78 -7.49
C TRP A 67 2.82 -0.92 -7.99
N PHE A 68 3.03 -0.92 -9.31
CA PHE A 68 4.32 -1.23 -9.93
C PHE A 68 5.41 -0.27 -9.46
N THR A 69 5.10 1.02 -9.30
CA THR A 69 6.04 2.06 -8.88
C THR A 69 6.65 1.74 -7.50
N TYR A 70 5.85 1.23 -6.55
CA TYR A 70 6.35 0.86 -5.23
C TYR A 70 7.25 -0.37 -5.29
N TYR A 71 6.83 -1.39 -6.05
CA TYR A 71 7.60 -2.61 -6.20
C TYR A 71 8.94 -2.35 -6.92
N TYR A 72 8.92 -1.55 -7.99
CA TYR A 72 10.09 -1.12 -8.73
C TYR A 72 11.04 -0.24 -7.89
N LEU A 73 10.49 0.70 -7.10
CA LEU A 73 11.27 1.50 -6.15
C LEU A 73 11.99 0.61 -5.12
N GLY A 74 11.26 -0.32 -4.51
CA GLY A 74 11.83 -1.27 -3.56
C GLY A 74 12.91 -2.16 -4.18
N TYR A 75 12.68 -2.64 -5.40
CA TYR A 75 13.66 -3.43 -6.16
C TYR A 75 14.94 -2.66 -6.45
N MET A 76 14.83 -1.40 -6.89
CA MET A 76 16.01 -0.57 -7.19
C MET A 76 16.81 -0.22 -5.93
N LEU A 77 16.13 0.10 -4.83
CA LEU A 77 16.76 0.40 -3.54
C LEU A 77 17.44 -0.84 -2.95
N GLY A 78 16.74 -1.98 -2.92
CA GLY A 78 17.26 -3.23 -2.35
C GLY A 78 18.48 -3.79 -3.09
N ASN A 79 18.61 -3.49 -4.39
CA ASN A 79 19.77 -3.89 -5.21
C ASN A 79 20.85 -2.80 -5.33
N GLY A 80 20.74 -1.68 -4.61
CA GLY A 80 21.72 -0.59 -4.66
C GLY A 80 21.79 0.13 -6.01
N LEU A 81 20.76 0.01 -6.86
CA LEU A 81 20.69 0.66 -8.18
C LEU A 81 20.27 2.14 -8.08
N LEU A 82 19.84 2.58 -6.89
CA LEU A 82 19.40 3.94 -6.61
C LEU A 82 19.98 4.41 -5.26
N GLU A 83 20.86 5.42 -5.31
CA GLU A 83 21.40 6.05 -4.11
C GLU A 83 20.55 7.25 -3.69
N ILE A 84 20.07 7.26 -2.44
CA ILE A 84 19.31 8.39 -1.88
C ILE A 84 20.29 9.36 -1.22
N LYS A 85 20.65 10.44 -1.91
CA LYS A 85 21.54 11.49 -1.36
C LYS A 85 20.81 12.55 -0.52
N LEU A 86 19.48 12.47 -0.40
CA LEU A 86 18.68 13.47 0.31
C LEU A 86 18.71 13.27 1.84
N PRO A 87 18.88 14.33 2.64
CA PRO A 87 18.80 14.24 4.09
C PRO A 87 17.37 13.93 4.56
N THR A 88 17.26 13.21 5.68
CA THR A 88 15.98 12.75 6.27
C THR A 88 14.99 13.90 6.48
N SER A 89 15.46 15.06 6.94
CA SER A 89 14.61 16.25 7.15
C SER A 89 13.95 16.75 5.86
N ARG A 90 14.66 16.69 4.72
CA ARG A 90 14.06 17.08 3.43
C ARG A 90 13.04 16.05 2.95
N ILE A 91 13.28 14.76 3.19
CA ILE A 91 12.31 13.71 2.87
C ILE A 91 11.03 13.91 3.71
N LEU A 92 11.17 14.25 4.99
CA LEU A 92 10.04 14.54 5.88
C LEU A 92 9.22 15.75 5.38
N ILE A 93 9.88 16.85 5.01
CA ILE A 93 9.21 18.04 4.46
C ILE A 93 8.45 17.68 3.17
N LEU A 94 9.09 16.92 2.28
CA LEU A 94 8.45 16.44 1.05
C LEU A 94 7.27 15.52 1.32
N LEU A 95 7.34 14.68 2.36
CA LEU A 95 6.24 13.82 2.77
C LEU A 95 5.04 14.63 3.28
N VAL A 96 5.27 15.63 4.14
CA VAL A 96 4.21 16.52 4.63
C VAL A 96 3.56 17.28 3.47
N GLY A 97 4.36 17.80 2.54
CA GLY A 97 3.84 18.45 1.33
C GLY A 97 3.02 17.49 0.45
N ALA A 98 3.47 16.26 0.29
CA ALA A 98 2.75 15.24 -0.48
C ALA A 98 1.42 14.83 0.18
N ILE A 99 1.37 14.72 1.52
CA ILE A 99 0.13 14.48 2.27
C ILE A 99 -0.85 15.64 2.05
N GLY A 100 -0.38 16.89 2.12
CA GLY A 100 -1.22 18.06 1.84
C GLY A 100 -1.82 18.00 0.43
N LEU A 101 -1.01 17.67 -0.57
CA LEU A 101 -1.46 17.47 -1.94
C LEU A 101 -2.48 16.32 -2.07
N GLN A 102 -2.27 15.24 -1.31
CA GLN A 102 -3.18 14.09 -1.30
C GLN A 102 -4.55 14.39 -0.71
N ILE A 103 -4.59 15.23 0.32
CA ILE A 103 -5.83 15.75 0.88
C ILE A 103 -6.53 16.64 -0.14
N ALA A 104 -5.81 17.55 -0.78
CA ALA A 104 -6.37 18.44 -1.82
C ALA A 104 -6.95 17.65 -3.02
N GLU A 105 -6.22 16.64 -3.54
CA GLU A 105 -6.72 15.77 -4.60
C GLU A 105 -7.95 14.96 -4.14
N GLY A 106 -8.01 14.56 -2.86
CA GLY A 106 -9.21 13.95 -2.28
C GLY A 106 -10.43 14.85 -2.21
N LEU A 107 -10.25 16.11 -1.82
CA LEU A 107 -11.33 17.09 -1.80
C LEU A 107 -11.82 17.42 -3.22
N TRP A 108 -10.91 17.49 -4.19
CA TRP A 108 -11.29 17.63 -5.60
C TRP A 108 -12.15 16.45 -6.05
N TYR A 109 -11.70 15.21 -5.83
CA TYR A 109 -12.48 14.03 -6.23
C TYR A 109 -13.85 14.01 -5.56
N PHE A 110 -13.93 14.43 -4.30
CA PHE A 110 -15.20 14.57 -3.59
C PHE A 110 -16.13 15.59 -4.25
N SER A 111 -15.61 16.76 -4.68
CA SER A 111 -16.41 17.76 -5.41
C SER A 111 -16.91 17.28 -6.78
N MET A 112 -16.26 16.27 -7.36
CA MET A 112 -16.69 15.61 -8.61
C MET A 112 -17.70 14.48 -8.38
N GLY A 113 -18.13 14.25 -7.14
CA GLY A 113 -19.14 13.23 -6.80
C GLY A 113 -18.59 11.83 -6.59
N GLU A 114 -17.26 11.65 -6.59
CA GLU A 114 -16.63 10.34 -6.38
C GLU A 114 -16.70 9.93 -4.91
N GLN A 115 -17.53 8.93 -4.59
CA GLN A 115 -17.70 8.43 -3.21
C GLN A 115 -16.43 7.79 -2.65
N ASN A 116 -15.54 7.30 -3.52
CA ASN A 116 -14.26 6.70 -3.17
C ASN A 116 -13.09 7.71 -3.26
N CYS A 117 -13.33 8.93 -2.80
CA CYS A 117 -12.34 10.02 -2.78
C CYS A 117 -11.18 9.80 -1.78
N GLY A 118 -11.20 8.75 -0.94
CA GLY A 118 -10.12 8.38 -0.01
C GLY A 118 -9.18 7.26 -0.49
N THR A 119 -9.33 6.79 -1.72
CA THR A 119 -8.60 5.63 -2.27
C THR A 119 -7.08 5.76 -2.32
N GLN A 120 -6.41 4.61 -2.27
CA GLN A 120 -4.95 4.45 -2.37
C GLN A 120 -4.39 4.62 -3.80
N LEU A 121 -5.22 4.54 -4.85
CA LEU A 121 -4.83 4.72 -6.25
C LEU A 121 -5.06 6.17 -6.72
N LYS A 122 -4.18 7.07 -6.28
CA LYS A 122 -4.12 8.47 -6.73
C LYS A 122 -2.69 8.86 -7.05
N LEU A 123 -2.51 9.90 -7.85
CA LEU A 123 -1.17 10.39 -8.20
C LEU A 123 -0.43 10.92 -6.96
N SER A 124 -1.11 11.71 -6.13
CA SER A 124 -0.57 12.17 -4.85
C SER A 124 -0.33 11.04 -3.86
N ALA A 125 -1.11 9.95 -3.93
CA ALA A 125 -0.92 8.79 -3.07
C ALA A 125 0.35 8.03 -3.45
N ILE A 126 0.62 7.84 -4.77
CA ILE A 126 1.91 7.31 -5.25
C ILE A 126 3.07 8.16 -4.74
N LEU A 127 2.93 9.49 -4.84
CA LEU A 127 3.98 10.41 -4.39
C LEU A 127 4.23 10.25 -2.88
N THR A 128 3.17 10.30 -2.07
CA THR A 128 3.24 10.17 -0.61
C THR A 128 3.82 8.84 -0.20
N GLY A 129 3.32 7.74 -0.76
CA GLY A 129 3.83 6.40 -0.49
C GLY A 129 5.29 6.24 -0.90
N SER A 130 5.70 6.80 -2.03
CA SER A 130 7.10 6.72 -2.49
C SER A 130 8.03 7.47 -1.53
N LYS A 131 7.63 8.66 -1.05
CA LYS A 131 8.41 9.39 -0.02
C LYS A 131 8.46 8.63 1.31
N PHE A 132 7.37 7.97 1.68
CA PHE A 132 7.32 7.13 2.88
C PHE A 132 8.26 5.92 2.78
N VAL A 133 8.29 5.23 1.63
CA VAL A 133 9.24 4.13 1.37
C VAL A 133 10.69 4.60 1.44
N LEU A 134 11.00 5.76 0.85
CA LEU A 134 12.35 6.36 0.93
C LEU A 134 12.75 6.67 2.38
N LEU A 135 11.82 7.18 3.18
CA LEU A 135 12.05 7.46 4.60
C LEU A 135 12.33 6.17 5.38
N GLY A 136 11.53 5.12 5.16
CA GLY A 136 11.73 3.81 5.78
C GLY A 136 13.07 3.18 5.41
N TYR A 137 13.44 3.22 4.13
CA TYR A 137 14.74 2.71 3.67
C TYR A 137 15.91 3.46 4.33
N ARG A 138 15.84 4.81 4.38
CA ARG A 138 16.85 5.65 5.04
C ARG A 138 16.98 5.35 6.54
N TYR A 139 15.85 5.14 7.21
CA TYR A 139 15.84 4.74 8.62
C TYR A 139 16.56 3.40 8.82
N LEU A 140 16.28 2.40 7.97
CA LEU A 140 16.94 1.10 8.01
C LEU A 140 18.45 1.18 7.73
N GLU A 141 18.89 2.09 6.85
CA GLU A 141 20.29 2.25 6.48
C GLU A 141 21.10 3.07 7.51
N THR A 142 20.49 4.09 8.11
CA THR A 142 21.17 5.07 8.99
C THR A 142 21.06 4.68 10.46
N GLU A 143 19.91 4.18 10.91
CA GLU A 143 19.65 3.86 12.31
C GLU A 143 19.63 2.35 12.53
N LYS A 144 20.76 1.82 13.01
CA LYS A 144 20.86 0.42 13.49
C LYS A 144 20.24 0.22 14.88
N THR A 145 19.41 1.15 15.34
CA THR A 145 18.76 1.03 16.64
C THR A 145 17.72 -0.07 16.58
N PRO A 146 17.66 -0.97 17.59
CA PRO A 146 16.69 -2.05 17.59
C PRO A 146 15.28 -1.44 17.55
N ALA A 147 14.49 -1.88 16.57
CA ALA A 147 13.09 -1.47 16.47
C ALA A 147 12.37 -1.77 17.79
N PRO A 148 11.44 -0.90 18.23
CA PRO A 148 10.68 -1.15 19.45
C PRO A 148 9.99 -2.52 19.34
N LYS A 149 10.08 -3.33 20.40
CA LYS A 149 9.59 -4.73 20.42
C LYS A 149 8.16 -4.89 19.89
N ILE A 150 7.31 -3.89 20.13
CA ILE A 150 5.92 -3.85 19.65
C ILE A 150 5.83 -3.77 18.11
N LEU A 151 6.71 -2.98 17.48
CA LEU A 151 6.73 -2.80 16.03
C LEU A 151 7.25 -4.07 15.33
N HIS A 152 8.26 -4.72 15.93
CA HIS A 152 8.73 -6.03 15.48
C HIS A 152 7.62 -7.08 15.58
N LEU A 153 6.91 -7.13 16.72
CA LEU A 153 5.78 -8.05 16.93
C LEU A 153 4.67 -7.81 15.89
N LEU A 154 4.30 -6.55 15.65
CA LEU A 154 3.32 -6.22 14.61
C LEU A 154 3.79 -6.63 13.21
N GLY A 155 5.09 -6.49 12.93
CA GLY A 155 5.70 -6.94 11.67
C GLY A 155 5.60 -8.45 11.50
N ASP A 156 5.97 -9.24 12.52
CA ASP A 156 5.95 -10.70 12.48
C ASP A 156 4.52 -11.26 12.24
N TYR A 157 3.52 -10.59 12.80
CA TYR A 157 2.11 -10.98 12.68
C TYR A 157 1.35 -10.20 11.61
N SER A 158 2.02 -9.32 10.85
CA SER A 158 1.38 -8.41 9.88
C SER A 158 0.56 -9.17 8.83
N PHE A 159 1.07 -10.31 8.37
CA PHE A 159 0.39 -11.16 7.38
C PHE A 159 -0.89 -11.77 7.97
N GLY A 160 -0.83 -12.34 9.18
CA GLY A 160 -2.02 -12.88 9.87
C GLY A 160 -3.06 -11.80 10.20
N ILE A 161 -2.62 -10.60 10.60
CA ILE A 161 -3.51 -9.44 10.80
C ILE A 161 -4.17 -9.06 9.48
N PHE A 162 -3.41 -9.03 8.38
CA PHE A 162 -3.94 -8.75 7.06
C PHE A 162 -5.01 -9.77 6.60
N PHE A 163 -4.89 -11.06 6.95
CA PHE A 163 -5.96 -12.03 6.64
C PHE A 163 -7.16 -11.94 7.58
N SER A 164 -6.94 -11.69 8.86
CA SER A 164 -8.00 -11.75 9.88
C SER A 164 -8.80 -10.46 10.03
N HIS A 165 -8.22 -9.29 9.73
CA HIS A 165 -8.84 -8.00 10.09
C HIS A 165 -10.21 -7.77 9.45
N LEU A 166 -10.47 -8.24 8.22
CA LEU A 166 -11.79 -8.09 7.58
C LEU A 166 -12.87 -8.91 8.32
N ALA A 167 -12.53 -10.13 8.73
CA ALA A 167 -13.43 -10.97 9.52
C ALA A 167 -13.67 -10.36 10.91
N VAL A 168 -12.60 -9.88 11.55
CA VAL A 168 -12.68 -9.17 12.84
C VAL A 168 -13.55 -7.91 12.72
N MET A 169 -13.36 -7.10 11.69
CA MET A 169 -14.20 -5.92 11.43
C MET A 169 -15.67 -6.28 11.17
N SER A 170 -15.94 -7.42 10.50
CA SER A 170 -17.30 -7.91 10.28
C SER A 170 -18.00 -8.25 11.60
N VAL A 171 -17.28 -8.86 12.54
CA VAL A 171 -17.77 -9.17 13.89
C VAL A 171 -17.95 -7.89 14.72
N LEU A 172 -16.94 -7.01 14.74
CA LEU A 172 -16.99 -5.74 15.49
C LEU A 172 -18.15 -4.85 15.04
N ARG A 173 -18.51 -4.86 13.74
CA ARG A 173 -19.66 -4.13 13.21
C ARG A 173 -21.02 -4.62 13.72
N ARG A 174 -21.11 -5.86 14.23
CA ARG A 174 -22.35 -6.43 14.80
C ARG A 174 -22.54 -6.07 16.28
N LEU A 175 -21.53 -5.51 16.94
CA LEU A 175 -21.63 -5.10 18.34
C LEU A 175 -22.48 -3.82 18.46
N PRO A 176 -23.49 -3.79 19.36
CA PRO A 176 -24.24 -2.57 19.64
C PRO A 176 -23.27 -1.49 20.17
N TYR A 177 -23.52 -0.23 19.81
CA TYR A 177 -22.70 0.95 20.14
C TYR A 177 -21.31 1.08 19.46
N TYR A 178 -20.78 0.02 18.82
CA TYR A 178 -19.47 0.10 18.15
C TYR A 178 -19.45 1.13 17.02
N ARG A 179 -20.55 1.26 16.25
CA ARG A 179 -20.67 2.29 15.20
C ARG A 179 -20.67 3.74 15.72
N GLN A 180 -21.07 3.97 16.97
CA GLN A 180 -21.13 5.32 17.54
C GLN A 180 -19.79 5.75 18.16
N ILE A 181 -19.01 4.79 18.68
CA ILE A 181 -17.73 5.06 19.35
C ILE A 181 -16.54 4.94 18.38
N ALA A 182 -16.63 4.05 17.38
CA ALA A 182 -15.52 3.74 16.48
C ALA A 182 -15.43 4.71 15.29
N VAL A 183 -15.09 5.96 15.57
CA VAL A 183 -14.68 6.95 14.56
C VAL A 183 -13.20 6.73 14.21
N PHE A 184 -12.82 6.93 12.94
CA PHE A 184 -11.41 6.91 12.55
C PHE A 184 -10.64 8.00 13.31
N PRO A 185 -9.45 7.73 13.89
CA PRO A 185 -8.61 6.54 13.73
C PRO A 185 -8.78 5.46 14.80
N VAL A 186 -9.60 5.68 15.83
CA VAL A 186 -9.75 4.78 16.99
C VAL A 186 -10.19 3.37 16.56
N ASN A 187 -11.14 3.29 15.61
CA ASN A 187 -11.60 2.03 15.04
C ASN A 187 -10.45 1.18 14.46
N SER A 188 -9.52 1.81 13.76
CA SER A 188 -8.40 1.13 13.11
C SER A 188 -7.43 0.55 14.14
N VAL A 189 -7.17 1.29 15.22
CA VAL A 189 -6.32 0.81 16.33
C VAL A 189 -6.95 -0.40 17.00
N VAL A 190 -8.25 -0.33 17.31
CA VAL A 190 -8.98 -1.44 17.92
C VAL A 190 -8.99 -2.66 16.99
N ALA A 191 -9.26 -2.48 15.70
CA ALA A 191 -9.26 -3.56 14.73
C ALA A 191 -7.89 -4.25 14.63
N ILE A 192 -6.79 -3.48 14.58
CA ILE A 192 -5.43 -4.03 14.54
C ILE A 192 -5.13 -4.79 15.84
N TYR A 193 -5.47 -4.22 16.99
CA TYR A 193 -5.20 -4.83 18.29
C TYR A 193 -5.95 -6.16 18.47
N VAL A 194 -7.25 -6.18 18.18
CA VAL A 194 -8.08 -7.39 18.26
C VAL A 194 -7.59 -8.43 17.25
N SER A 195 -7.24 -8.02 16.03
CA SER A 195 -6.70 -8.94 15.02
C SER A 195 -5.37 -9.54 15.47
N LEU A 196 -4.46 -8.75 16.03
CA LEU A 196 -3.19 -9.24 16.58
C LEU A 196 -3.43 -10.28 17.69
N LEU A 197 -4.37 -10.01 18.60
CA LEU A 197 -4.75 -10.98 19.64
C LEU A 197 -5.31 -12.28 19.04
N CYS A 198 -6.21 -12.18 18.06
CA CYS A 198 -6.76 -13.36 17.39
C CYS A 198 -5.67 -14.19 16.72
N VAL A 199 -4.68 -13.55 16.09
CA VAL A 199 -3.56 -14.24 15.44
C VAL A 199 -2.65 -14.91 16.46
N ILE A 200 -2.30 -14.22 17.56
CA ILE A 200 -1.48 -14.79 18.64
C ILE A 200 -2.16 -16.00 19.28
N VAL A 201 -3.45 -15.88 19.59
CA VAL A 201 -4.25 -16.98 20.16
C VAL A 201 -4.38 -18.13 19.16
N GLY A 202 -4.69 -17.82 17.90
CA GLY A 202 -4.78 -18.80 16.82
C GLY A 202 -3.48 -19.59 16.66
N LYS A 203 -2.33 -18.91 16.62
CA LYS A 203 -1.01 -19.55 16.54
C LYS A 203 -0.71 -20.42 17.76
N LYS A 204 -1.11 -19.98 18.96
CA LYS A 204 -0.94 -20.77 20.19
C LYS A 204 -1.79 -22.05 20.19
N ILE A 205 -2.99 -22.01 19.62
CA ILE A 205 -3.91 -23.16 19.53
C ILE A 205 -3.47 -24.13 18.42
N LEU A 206 -3.13 -23.61 17.23
CA LEU A 206 -2.81 -24.42 16.05
C LEU A 206 -1.36 -24.92 16.00
N GLY A 207 -0.45 -24.32 16.77
CA GLY A 207 0.95 -24.73 16.86
C GLY A 207 1.61 -24.83 15.48
N LYS A 208 2.06 -26.02 15.10
CA LYS A 208 2.74 -26.28 13.81
C LYS A 208 1.83 -26.06 12.58
N TYR A 209 0.52 -26.16 12.71
CA TYR A 209 -0.42 -25.99 11.60
C TYR A 209 -0.75 -24.52 11.29
N ALA A 210 -0.37 -23.58 12.17
CA ALA A 210 -0.60 -22.15 11.99
C ALA A 210 0.02 -21.61 10.68
N LYS A 211 1.16 -22.19 10.26
CA LYS A 211 1.85 -21.83 9.01
C LYS A 211 0.98 -22.00 7.75
N TYR A 212 0.07 -22.98 7.74
CA TYR A 212 -0.82 -23.23 6.60
C TYR A 212 -2.00 -22.24 6.53
N LEU A 213 -2.32 -21.59 7.65
CA LEU A 213 -3.38 -20.59 7.75
C LEU A 213 -2.84 -19.16 7.76
N ALA A 214 -1.55 -18.97 7.46
CA ALA A 214 -0.93 -17.65 7.46
C ALA A 214 -1.00 -16.92 8.82
N LEU A 215 -1.00 -17.69 9.93
CA LEU A 215 -1.09 -17.23 11.33
C LEU A 215 0.26 -17.25 12.07
#